data_AF-A0AAD5NV75-F1
#
_entry.id   AF-A0AAD5NV75-F1
#
_cell.length_a   1.000
_cell.length_b   1.000
_cell.length_c   1.000
_cell.angle_alpha   90.00
_cell.angle_beta   90.00
_cell.angle_gamma   90.00
#
_symmetry.space_group_name_H-M   'P 1'
#
loop_
_entity.id
_entity.type
_entity.pdbx_description
1 polymer ?
#
loop_
_entity_poly.entity_id
_entity_poly.type
_entity_poly.pdbx_seq_one_letter_code
_entity_poly.pdbx_strand_id
1 'polypeptide(L)'
;MAIFKTSDGFTHAGSAIAQSGCWSMLKGGLTVNASGPAKIYFQTRKRRMRIQVVGTQGNPLKNATISIEQNRLSFPFGCATNKNILTNQKYQEWFISRFSYIVFDNEMKWYSTKVTPGHEDYLVPDAMLKLMKQYNILVCGHIF
;
A
#
# COMPACT_ATOMS: atom_id res chain seq x y z
N MET A 1 -0.89 0.13 11.83
CA MET A 1 -1.01 -1.18 12.52
C MET A 1 -1.68 -2.15 11.57
N ALA A 2 -1.15 -3.36 11.44
CA ALA A 2 -1.76 -4.45 10.69
C ALA A 2 -2.48 -5.40 11.66
N ILE A 3 -3.72 -5.74 11.35
CA ILE A 3 -4.60 -6.58 12.17
C ILE A 3 -5.17 -7.67 11.26
N PHE A 4 -5.15 -8.91 11.69
CA PHE A 4 -5.74 -10.03 10.97
C PHE A 4 -6.99 -10.48 11.69
N LYS A 5 -8.11 -10.60 10.95
CA LYS A 5 -9.32 -11.24 11.43
C LYS A 5 -9.36 -12.65 10.88
N THR A 6 -9.41 -13.62 11.78
CA THR A 6 -9.61 -15.06 11.50
C THR A 6 -10.93 -15.52 12.12
N SER A 7 -11.22 -16.82 12.06
CA SER A 7 -12.33 -17.45 12.82
C SER A 7 -12.24 -17.18 14.33
N ASP A 8 -11.02 -17.09 14.84
CA ASP A 8 -10.74 -17.05 16.28
C ASP A 8 -10.69 -15.62 16.84
N GLY A 9 -10.89 -14.62 15.98
CA GLY A 9 -10.96 -13.21 16.35
C GLY A 9 -9.92 -12.35 15.65
N PHE A 10 -9.45 -11.32 16.35
CA PHE A 10 -8.51 -10.33 15.81
C PHE A 10 -7.12 -10.52 16.41
N THR A 11 -6.10 -10.63 15.55
CA THR A 11 -4.69 -10.74 15.94
C THR A 11 -3.90 -9.55 15.42
N HIS A 12 -3.15 -8.89 16.31
CA HIS A 12 -2.29 -7.77 15.94
C HIS A 12 -0.97 -8.32 15.38
N ALA A 13 -0.69 -8.09 14.10
CA ALA A 13 0.52 -8.59 13.45
C ALA A 13 1.72 -7.64 13.56
N GLY A 14 1.47 -6.35 13.83
CA GLY A 14 2.53 -5.38 14.08
C GLY A 14 2.13 -3.94 13.75
N SER A 15 3.06 -3.02 13.98
CA SER A 15 2.89 -1.62 13.61
C SER A 15 4.19 -1.01 13.07
N ALA A 16 4.05 -0.06 12.17
CA ALA A 16 5.13 0.80 11.70
C ALA A 16 4.67 2.25 11.81
N ILE A 17 5.58 3.15 12.13
CA ILE A 17 5.34 4.59 12.15
C ILE A 17 5.80 5.15 10.80
N ALA A 18 4.85 5.58 9.97
CA ALA A 18 5.18 6.27 8.73
C ALA A 18 5.36 7.77 8.99
N GLN A 19 6.47 8.33 8.53
CA GLN A 19 6.76 9.77 8.55
C GLN A 19 6.85 10.31 7.13
N SER A 20 6.51 11.59 6.94
CA SER A 20 6.64 12.23 5.62
C SER A 20 8.11 12.23 5.17
N GLY A 21 8.38 11.74 3.96
CA GLY A 21 9.73 11.65 3.41
C GLY A 21 10.57 10.47 3.90
N CYS A 22 10.06 9.66 4.84
CA CYS A 22 10.77 8.50 5.37
C CYS A 22 10.15 7.19 4.92
N TRP A 23 11.00 6.18 4.77
CA TRP A 23 10.58 4.82 4.48
C TRP A 23 10.28 4.05 5.76
N SER A 24 9.16 3.35 5.76
CA SER A 24 8.76 2.49 6.87
C SER A 24 8.12 1.23 6.33
N MET A 25 8.74 0.10 6.62
CA MET A 25 8.27 -1.21 6.19
C MET A 25 7.73 -1.97 7.40
N LEU A 26 6.54 -2.54 7.25
CA LEU A 26 6.05 -3.56 8.16
C LEU A 26 6.40 -4.92 7.57
N LYS A 27 7.46 -5.55 8.08
CA LYS A 27 7.90 -6.89 7.69
C LYS A 27 7.96 -7.78 8.91
N GLY A 28 7.32 -8.95 8.84
CA GLY A 28 7.27 -9.90 9.94
C GLY A 28 6.43 -11.11 9.55
N GLY A 29 6.65 -12.22 10.26
CA GLY A 29 5.78 -13.38 10.17
C GLY A 29 4.56 -13.22 11.08
N LEU A 30 3.46 -13.88 10.72
CA LEU A 30 2.29 -14.03 11.57
C LEU A 30 2.01 -15.51 11.73
N THR A 31 1.92 -15.98 12.97
CA THR A 31 1.43 -17.31 13.31
C THR A 31 0.08 -17.16 14.00
N VAL A 32 -0.96 -17.77 13.44
CA VAL A 32 -2.30 -17.84 14.01
C VAL A 32 -2.71 -19.31 14.10
N ASN A 33 -3.31 -19.72 15.21
CA ASN A 33 -3.80 -21.09 15.38
C ASN A 33 -5.23 -21.25 14.82
N ALA A 34 -5.45 -20.75 13.61
CA ALA A 34 -6.76 -20.69 12.96
C ALA A 34 -6.63 -21.11 11.49
N SER A 35 -7.57 -21.93 11.02
CA SER A 35 -7.65 -22.36 9.62
C SER A 35 -8.85 -21.72 8.93
N GLY A 36 -8.66 -21.19 7.73
CA GLY A 36 -9.73 -20.61 6.91
C GLY A 36 -9.40 -19.20 6.39
N PRO A 37 -10.39 -18.52 5.78
CA PRO A 37 -10.18 -17.19 5.21
C PRO A 37 -9.78 -16.17 6.29
N ALA A 38 -8.70 -15.44 6.04
CA ALA A 38 -8.27 -14.32 6.87
C ALA A 38 -8.52 -12.99 6.16
N LYS A 39 -8.91 -11.97 6.92
CA LYS A 39 -8.98 -10.58 6.44
C LYS A 39 -7.91 -9.75 7.12
N ILE A 40 -7.09 -9.07 6.33
CA ILE A 40 -6.13 -8.10 6.84
C ILE A 40 -6.74 -6.69 6.86
N TYR A 41 -6.57 -5.99 7.98
CA TYR A 41 -6.98 -4.61 8.18
C TYR A 41 -5.75 -3.77 8.48
N PHE A 42 -5.65 -2.62 7.82
CA PHE A 42 -4.63 -1.62 8.10
C PHE A 42 -5.26 -0.45 8.84
N GLN A 43 -5.03 -0.38 10.14
CA GLN A 43 -5.43 0.76 10.94
C GLN A 43 -4.34 1.83 10.89
N THR A 44 -4.71 3.02 10.43
CA THR A 44 -3.84 4.20 10.39
C THR A 44 -4.27 5.16 11.50
N ARG A 45 -3.30 5.73 12.22
CA ARG A 45 -3.59 6.73 13.25
C ARG A 45 -3.92 8.05 12.56
N LYS A 46 -5.20 8.32 12.35
CA LYS A 46 -5.67 9.63 11.83
C LYS A 46 -5.53 10.70 12.93
N ARG A 47 -5.17 11.93 12.55
CA ARG A 47 -5.17 13.07 13.49
C ARG A 47 -6.60 13.49 13.80
N ARG A 48 -6.85 13.98 15.02
CA ARG A 48 -8.12 14.59 15.38
C ARG A 48 -8.27 15.90 14.61
N MET A 49 -9.31 16.03 13.81
CA MET A 49 -9.67 17.28 13.13
C MET A 49 -10.88 17.91 13.81
N ARG A 50 -10.91 19.24 13.88
CA ARG A 50 -12.08 20.01 14.32
C ARG A 50 -12.53 20.87 13.15
N ILE A 51 -13.79 20.69 12.73
CA ILE A 51 -14.41 21.48 11.67
C ILE A 51 -15.44 22.38 12.31
N GLN A 52 -15.40 23.67 11.99
CA GLN A 52 -16.36 24.66 12.45
C GLN A 52 -16.93 25.39 11.24
N VAL A 53 -18.25 25.35 11.10
CA VAL A 53 -18.96 26.07 10.05
C VAL A 53 -19.43 27.39 10.64
N VAL A 54 -18.97 28.50 10.08
CA VAL A 54 -19.33 29.85 10.51
C VAL A 54 -20.12 30.56 9.41
N GLY A 55 -21.12 31.34 9.80
CA GLY A 55 -21.86 32.22 8.90
C GLY A 55 -21.04 33.47 8.56
N THR A 56 -21.60 34.33 7.70
CA THR A 56 -20.97 35.58 7.24
C THR A 56 -20.62 36.54 8.39
N GLN A 57 -21.31 36.44 9.52
CA GLN A 57 -21.05 37.24 10.72
C GLN A 57 -20.09 36.57 11.73
N GLY A 58 -19.42 35.47 11.35
CA GLY A 58 -18.49 34.74 12.22
C GLY A 58 -19.16 33.84 13.26
N ASN A 59 -20.49 33.85 13.35
CA ASN A 59 -21.25 33.01 14.28
C ASN A 59 -21.33 31.55 13.80
N PRO A 60 -21.21 30.54 14.69
CA PRO A 60 -21.38 29.14 14.32
C PRO A 60 -22.78 28.87 13.75
N LEU A 61 -22.85 28.18 12.62
CA LEU A 61 -24.13 27.75 12.05
C LEU A 61 -24.66 26.52 12.82
N LYS A 62 -25.90 26.62 13.31
CA LYS A 62 -26.63 25.47 13.87
C LYS A 62 -27.14 24.60 12.73
N ASN A 63 -27.12 23.28 12.92
CA ASN A 63 -27.63 22.27 11.98
C ASN A 63 -26.96 22.25 10.58
N ALA A 64 -25.69 22.63 10.49
CA ALA A 64 -24.95 22.49 9.24
C ALA A 64 -24.65 21.01 8.93
N THR A 65 -25.00 20.57 7.73
CA THR A 65 -24.64 19.24 7.21
C THR A 65 -23.29 19.31 6.52
N ILE A 66 -22.36 18.42 6.89
CA ILE A 66 -21.01 18.35 6.31
C ILE A 66 -20.81 16.95 5.73
N SER A 67 -20.36 16.85 4.48
CA SER A 67 -19.84 15.60 3.90
C SER A 67 -18.31 15.67 3.82
N ILE A 68 -17.63 14.59 4.19
CA ILE A 68 -16.16 14.51 4.16
C ILE A 68 -15.78 13.26 3.38
N GLU A 69 -15.10 13.47 2.26
CA GLU A 69 -14.55 12.41 1.43
C GLU A 69 -13.02 12.44 1.47
N GLN A 70 -12.39 11.31 1.76
CA GLN A 70 -10.94 11.19 1.77
C GLN A 70 -10.45 10.89 0.35
N ASN A 71 -10.05 11.93 -0.38
CA ASN A 71 -9.63 11.81 -1.79
C ASN A 71 -8.28 11.12 -1.99
N ARG A 72 -7.34 11.29 -1.05
CA ARG A 72 -6.01 10.67 -1.10
C ARG A 72 -5.42 10.45 0.29
N LEU A 73 -4.54 9.46 0.41
CA LEU A 73 -3.68 9.34 1.58
C LEU A 73 -2.60 10.42 1.53
N SER A 74 -2.28 11.01 2.69
CA SER A 74 -1.20 11.99 2.81
C SER A 74 0.20 11.34 2.81
N PHE A 75 0.26 10.01 2.83
CA PHE A 75 1.49 9.23 2.81
C PHE A 75 1.36 8.07 1.82
N PRO A 76 2.46 7.67 1.16
CA PRO A 76 2.47 6.51 0.30
C PRO A 76 2.06 5.23 1.04
N PHE A 77 1.16 4.45 0.45
CA PHE A 77 0.74 3.16 1.01
C PHE A 77 0.79 2.08 -0.06
N GLY A 78 1.36 0.94 0.32
CA GLY A 78 1.92 0.00 -0.63
C GLY A 78 2.23 -1.37 -0.08
N CYS A 79 2.46 -2.31 -0.99
CA CYS A 79 3.11 -3.58 -0.72
C CYS A 79 4.02 -3.98 -1.89
N ALA A 80 4.67 -5.13 -1.76
CA ALA A 80 5.49 -5.68 -2.82
C ALA A 80 4.65 -6.52 -3.82
N THR A 81 5.10 -6.59 -5.07
CA THR A 81 4.49 -7.39 -6.14
C THR A 81 5.56 -8.08 -6.97
N ASN A 82 5.16 -9.08 -7.75
CA ASN A 82 6.04 -9.84 -8.61
C ASN A 82 5.51 -9.89 -10.06
N LYS A 83 6.30 -10.50 -10.94
CA LYS A 83 6.04 -10.61 -12.38
C LYS A 83 4.67 -11.18 -12.76
N ASN A 84 3.98 -11.89 -11.86
CA ASN A 84 2.64 -12.43 -12.15
C ASN A 84 1.60 -11.32 -12.42
N ILE A 85 1.87 -10.07 -12.00
CA ILE A 85 1.01 -8.94 -12.31
C ILE A 85 0.91 -8.63 -13.81
N LEU A 86 1.86 -9.10 -14.61
CA LEU A 86 1.86 -8.91 -16.06
C LEU A 86 0.87 -9.84 -16.79
N THR A 87 0.59 -11.01 -16.23
CA THR A 87 -0.16 -12.08 -16.91
C THR A 87 -1.48 -12.43 -16.22
N ASN A 88 -1.61 -12.16 -14.93
CA ASN A 88 -2.82 -12.45 -14.17
C ASN A 88 -3.70 -11.21 -14.04
N GLN A 89 -4.71 -11.10 -14.92
CA GLN A 89 -5.64 -9.97 -14.98
C GLN A 89 -6.37 -9.73 -13.66
N LYS A 90 -6.86 -10.79 -13.00
CA LYS A 90 -7.58 -10.65 -11.71
C LYS A 90 -6.67 -10.10 -10.62
N TYR A 91 -5.43 -10.57 -10.58
CA TYR A 91 -4.43 -10.06 -9.64
C TYR A 91 -4.08 -8.61 -9.95
N GLN A 92 -3.88 -8.27 -11.23
CA GLN A 92 -3.58 -6.93 -11.71
C GLN A 92 -4.68 -5.93 -11.30
N GLU A 93 -5.94 -6.21 -11.63
CA GLU A 93 -7.09 -5.35 -11.28
C GLU A 93 -7.25 -5.19 -9.76
N TRP A 94 -7.10 -6.29 -9.01
CA TRP A 94 -7.16 -6.27 -7.56
C TRP A 94 -6.05 -5.41 -6.95
N PHE A 95 -4.83 -5.50 -7.49
CA PHE A 95 -3.64 -4.85 -6.95
C PHE A 95 -3.62 -3.36 -7.27
N ILE A 96 -3.85 -3.00 -8.53
CA ILE A 96 -3.84 -1.62 -9.02
C ILE A 96 -4.93 -0.77 -8.36
N SER A 97 -6.10 -1.37 -8.07
CA SER A 97 -7.18 -0.66 -7.37
C SER A 97 -6.88 -0.32 -5.90
N ARG A 98 -5.78 -0.84 -5.32
CA ARG A 98 -5.50 -0.74 -3.87
C ARG A 98 -4.26 0.04 -3.51
N PHE A 99 -3.23 0.03 -4.35
CA PHE A 99 -1.92 0.56 -4.00
C PHE A 99 -1.48 1.64 -4.98
N SER A 100 -1.04 2.78 -4.46
CA SER A 100 -0.50 3.90 -5.23
C SER A 100 1.03 3.97 -5.18
N TYR A 101 1.64 3.15 -4.34
CA TYR A 101 3.08 3.10 -4.16
C TYR A 101 3.52 1.66 -3.90
N ILE A 102 4.50 1.12 -4.61
CA ILE A 102 4.88 -0.31 -4.52
C ILE A 102 6.37 -0.56 -4.69
N VAL A 103 6.76 -1.82 -4.49
CA VAL A 103 8.13 -2.34 -4.67
C VAL A 103 8.04 -3.66 -5.45
N PHE A 104 9.04 -3.98 -6.28
CA PHE A 104 9.12 -5.32 -6.91
C PHE A 104 9.81 -6.31 -5.97
N ASP A 105 9.27 -7.51 -5.83
CA ASP A 105 9.73 -8.54 -4.88
C ASP A 105 11.19 -8.92 -5.14
N ASN A 106 11.50 -9.26 -6.39
CA ASN A 106 12.84 -9.72 -6.78
C ASN A 106 13.28 -9.17 -8.13
N GLU A 107 12.37 -8.63 -8.93
CA GLU A 107 12.58 -8.36 -10.34
C GLU A 107 13.58 -7.22 -10.60
N MET A 108 13.92 -6.42 -9.58
CA MET A 108 15.00 -5.42 -9.64
C MET A 108 16.31 -5.87 -9.00
N LYS A 109 16.37 -7.08 -8.43
CA LYS A 109 17.57 -7.59 -7.76
C LYS A 109 18.56 -8.10 -8.79
N TRP A 110 19.84 -7.94 -8.47
CA TRP A 110 20.95 -8.28 -9.37
C TRP A 110 20.88 -9.71 -9.89
N TYR A 111 20.50 -10.69 -9.05
CA TYR A 111 20.41 -12.09 -9.48
C TYR A 111 19.24 -12.38 -10.41
N SER A 112 18.28 -11.47 -10.51
CA SER A 112 17.15 -11.57 -11.43
C SER A 112 17.43 -10.83 -12.74
N THR A 113 18.14 -9.70 -12.71
CA THR A 113 18.50 -8.94 -13.91
C THR A 113 19.86 -9.30 -14.49
N LYS A 114 20.67 -10.10 -13.78
CA LYS A 114 22.02 -10.50 -14.18
C LYS A 114 22.27 -11.95 -13.77
N VAL A 115 21.50 -12.85 -14.38
CA VAL A 115 21.59 -14.30 -14.13
C VAL A 115 22.96 -14.85 -14.55
N THR A 116 23.57 -14.28 -15.58
CA THR A 116 24.90 -14.66 -16.07
C THR A 116 25.84 -13.46 -16.04
N PRO A 117 27.10 -13.62 -15.58
CA PRO A 117 28.08 -12.53 -15.61
C PRO A 117 28.21 -11.92 -17.01
N GLY A 118 28.11 -10.59 -17.09
CA GLY A 118 28.19 -9.85 -18.35
C GLY A 118 26.91 -9.79 -19.19
N HIS A 119 25.83 -10.44 -18.75
CA HIS A 119 24.53 -10.40 -19.45
C HIS A 119 23.45 -9.83 -18.54
N GLU A 120 22.93 -8.66 -18.91
CA GLU A 120 21.85 -7.99 -18.18
C GLU A 120 20.52 -8.14 -18.94
N ASP A 121 19.47 -8.56 -18.24
CA ASP A 121 18.11 -8.71 -18.74
C ASP A 121 17.15 -7.91 -17.85
N TYR A 122 16.66 -6.79 -18.39
CA TYR A 122 15.69 -5.92 -17.74
C TYR A 122 14.27 -6.06 -18.31
N LEU A 123 14.02 -7.06 -19.17
CA LEU A 123 12.75 -7.19 -19.89
C LEU A 123 11.54 -7.26 -18.94
N VAL A 124 11.66 -8.05 -17.87
CA VAL A 124 10.59 -8.19 -16.86
C VAL A 124 10.40 -6.92 -16.02
N PRO A 125 11.42 -6.36 -15.35
CA PRO A 125 11.23 -5.14 -14.56
C PRO A 125 10.81 -3.94 -15.42
N ASP A 126 11.25 -3.84 -16.68
CA ASP A 126 10.81 -2.78 -17.59
C ASP A 126 9.34 -2.90 -17.97
N ALA A 127 8.88 -4.12 -18.26
CA ALA A 127 7.46 -4.38 -18.52
C ALA A 127 6.60 -4.03 -17.30
N MET A 128 7.05 -4.40 -16.09
CA MET A 128 6.37 -4.05 -14.85
C MET A 128 6.37 -2.53 -14.62
N LEU A 129 7.49 -1.84 -14.81
CA LEU A 129 7.58 -0.39 -14.70
C LEU A 129 6.65 0.32 -15.68
N LYS A 130 6.56 -0.18 -16.93
CA LYS A 130 5.66 0.36 -17.94
C LYS A 130 4.20 0.23 -17.51
N LEU A 131 3.81 -0.93 -16.96
CA LEU A 131 2.47 -1.14 -16.40
C LEU A 131 2.19 -0.16 -15.26
N MET A 132 3.08 -0.03 -14.29
CA MET A 132 2.87 0.86 -13.13
C MET A 132 2.73 2.33 -13.56
N LYS A 133 3.53 2.77 -14.55
CA LYS A 133 3.41 4.11 -15.13
C LYS A 133 2.05 4.35 -15.78
N GLN A 134 1.47 3.37 -16.47
CA GLN A 134 0.14 3.50 -17.08
C GLN A 134 -0.96 3.78 -16.04
N TYR A 135 -0.81 3.24 -14.83
CA TYR A 135 -1.78 3.41 -13.74
C TYR A 135 -1.38 4.47 -12.72
N ASN A 136 -0.35 5.28 -13.01
CA ASN A 136 0.16 6.33 -12.11
C ASN A 136 0.57 5.78 -10.72
N ILE A 137 1.12 4.57 -10.67
CA ILE A 137 1.63 3.93 -9.47
C ILE A 137 3.13 4.22 -9.35
N LEU A 138 3.55 4.71 -8.18
CA LEU A 138 4.95 4.97 -7.89
C LEU A 138 5.68 3.68 -7.52
N VAL A 139 6.89 3.49 -8.06
CA VAL A 139 7.73 2.31 -7.79
C VAL A 139 9.00 2.77 -7.07
N CYS A 140 9.29 2.17 -5.92
CA CYS A 140 10.60 2.32 -5.26
C CYS A 140 11.54 1.21 -5.71
N GLY A 141 12.80 1.57 -5.95
CA GLY A 141 13.87 0.61 -6.16
C GLY A 141 13.96 -0.37 -4.98
N HIS A 142 14.22 -1.63 -5.30
CA HIS A 142 14.46 -2.66 -4.31
C HIS A 142 15.87 -3.23 -4.51
N ILE A 143 16.79 -2.86 -3.62
CA ILE A 143 18.13 -3.43 -3.60
C ILE A 143 18.31 -4.13 -2.25
N PHE A 144 18.84 -5.35 -2.28
CA PHE A 144 19.49 -6.00 -1.14
C PHE A 144 20.89 -6.37 -1.58
#